data_AF-A0A962YWX7-F1
#
_entry.id   AF-A0A962YWX7-F1
#
_cell.length_a   1.000
_cell.length_b   1.000
_cell.length_c   1.000
_cell.angle_alpha   90.00
_cell.angle_beta   90.00
_cell.angle_gamma   90.00
#
_symmetry.space_group_name_H-M   'P 1'
#
loop_
_entity.id
_entity.type
_entity.pdbx_description
1 polymer ?
#
loop_
_entity_poly.entity_id
_entity_poly.type
_entity_poly.pdbx_seq_one_letter_code
_entity_poly.pdbx_strand_id
1 'polypeptide(L)'
;MPEEKESLIKFPCDFIIKVMGRANLQFEERVINIVLRHYPEIDLEKMTKRPSRDNNFVAFTFTVHAKNKVELDALYQELSAAEEVLFAL
;
A
#
# COMPACT_ATOMS: atom_id res chain seq x y z
N MET A 1 4.03 -7.65 -32.38
CA MET A 1 4.88 -8.15 -31.28
C MET A 1 5.01 -6.98 -30.31
N PRO A 2 4.51 -7.05 -29.07
CA PRO A 2 4.78 -6.02 -28.07
C PRO A 2 6.01 -6.42 -27.25
N GLU A 3 7.02 -5.57 -27.34
CA GLU A 3 8.31 -5.59 -26.65
C GLU A 3 8.18 -5.15 -25.17
N GLU A 4 9.09 -5.71 -24.35
CA GLU A 4 9.70 -5.10 -23.16
C GLU A 4 8.84 -4.74 -21.94
N LYS A 5 8.58 -5.74 -21.08
CA LYS A 5 8.86 -5.60 -19.63
C LYS A 5 9.41 -6.92 -19.11
N GLU A 6 10.65 -7.24 -19.49
CA GLU A 6 11.46 -8.22 -18.76
C GLU A 6 11.36 -7.91 -17.27
N SER A 7 10.64 -8.78 -16.57
CA SER A 7 10.45 -8.66 -15.14
C SER A 7 11.73 -9.16 -14.47
N LEU A 8 12.73 -8.29 -14.39
CA LEU A 8 13.92 -8.44 -13.53
C LEU A 8 13.59 -8.34 -12.02
N ILE A 9 12.30 -8.30 -11.66
CA ILE A 9 11.85 -8.42 -10.28
C ILE A 9 11.68 -9.91 -10.00
N LYS A 10 12.61 -10.48 -9.22
CA LYS A 10 12.48 -11.84 -8.69
C LYS A 10 11.45 -11.81 -7.57
N PHE A 11 10.29 -12.37 -7.86
CA PHE A 11 9.31 -12.66 -6.82
C PHE A 11 9.63 -14.00 -6.15
N PRO A 12 9.32 -14.14 -4.85
CA PRO A 12 8.67 -13.13 -4.01
C PRO A 12 9.67 -12.10 -3.46
N CYS A 13 9.22 -10.86 -3.26
CA CYS A 13 10.06 -9.77 -2.76
C CYS A 13 9.24 -8.84 -1.86
N ASP A 14 9.89 -8.32 -0.82
CA ASP A 14 9.29 -7.37 0.11
C ASP A 14 9.29 -5.96 -0.49
N PHE A 15 8.11 -5.39 -0.66
CA PHE A 15 7.91 -4.01 -1.11
C PHE A 15 7.40 -3.16 0.04
N ILE A 16 7.99 -1.98 0.18
CA ILE A 16 7.54 -0.98 1.14
C ILE A 16 6.55 -0.09 0.41
N ILE A 17 5.28 -0.19 0.78
CA ILE A 17 4.21 0.66 0.25
C ILE A 17 3.94 1.77 1.25
N LYS A 18 4.13 3.00 0.81
CA LYS A 18 3.87 4.19 1.59
C LYS A 18 2.62 4.89 1.06
N VAL A 19 1.57 4.88 1.87
CA VAL A 19 0.29 5.51 1.57
C VAL A 19 0.18 6.80 2.38
N MET A 20 -0.04 7.93 1.71
CA MET A 20 -0.42 9.18 2.35
C MET A 20 -1.87 9.48 2.05
N GLY A 21 -2.62 9.83 3.09
CA GLY A 21 -4.02 10.22 2.97
C GLY A 21 -4.44 11.19 4.06
N ARG A 22 -5.73 11.52 4.07
CA ARG A 22 -6.34 12.33 5.14
C ARG A 22 -6.27 11.57 6.47
N ALA A 23 -5.91 12.26 7.54
CA ALA A 23 -5.82 11.68 8.88
C ALA A 23 -7.23 11.46 9.47
N ASN A 24 -7.89 10.41 9.01
CA ASN A 24 -9.19 9.98 9.51
C ASN A 24 -9.08 8.56 10.08
N LEU A 25 -9.87 8.25 11.11
CA LEU A 25 -9.93 6.89 11.67
C LEU A 25 -10.44 5.89 10.62
N GLN A 26 -11.43 6.30 9.83
CA GLN A 26 -11.96 5.50 8.71
C GLN A 26 -10.90 5.19 7.66
N PHE A 27 -9.99 6.14 7.40
CA PHE A 27 -8.93 5.96 6.43
C PHE A 27 -7.97 4.83 6.84
N GLU A 28 -7.55 4.81 8.11
CA GLU A 28 -6.68 3.77 8.65
C GLU A 28 -7.31 2.38 8.52
N GLU A 29 -8.54 2.24 9.03
CA GLU A 29 -9.27 0.97 8.97
C GLU A 29 -9.45 0.49 7.53
N ARG A 30 -9.76 1.40 6.61
CA ARG A 30 -9.96 1.09 5.20
C ARG A 30 -8.66 0.63 4.52
N VAL A 31 -7.55 1.33 4.75
CA VAL A 31 -6.25 0.94 4.20
C VAL A 31 -5.83 -0.41 4.77
N ILE A 32 -5.93 -0.63 6.08
CA ILE A 32 -5.61 -1.92 6.70
C ILE A 32 -6.48 -3.03 6.12
N ASN A 33 -7.79 -2.80 5.94
CA ASN A 33 -8.71 -3.79 5.38
C ASN A 33 -8.35 -4.15 3.93
N ILE A 34 -8.08 -3.15 3.09
CA ILE A 34 -7.62 -3.37 1.71
C ILE A 34 -6.32 -4.18 1.72
N VAL A 35 -5.32 -3.74 2.48
CA VAL A 35 -4.02 -4.40 2.54
C VAL A 35 -4.14 -5.84 3.05
N LEU A 36 -4.90 -6.10 4.12
CA LEU A 36 -5.16 -7.45 4.64
C LEU A 36 -5.91 -8.34 3.64
N ARG A 37 -6.76 -7.75 2.79
CA ARG A 37 -7.52 -8.50 1.78
C ARG A 37 -6.62 -9.01 0.66
N HIS A 38 -5.62 -8.23 0.27
CA HIS A 38 -4.62 -8.63 -0.73
C HIS A 38 -3.48 -9.44 -0.10
N TYR A 39 -3.02 -9.03 1.08
CA TYR A 39 -1.92 -9.63 1.83
C TYR A 39 -2.38 -9.99 3.25
N PRO A 40 -3.09 -11.11 3.44
CA PRO A 40 -3.52 -11.54 4.78
C PRO A 40 -2.34 -11.92 5.69
N GLU A 41 -1.19 -12.24 5.08
CA GLU A 41 0.09 -12.51 5.75
C GLU A 41 0.90 -11.23 6.01
N ILE A 42 0.33 -10.04 5.82
CA ILE A 42 1.04 -8.79 6.10
C ILE A 42 1.38 -8.66 7.58
N ASP A 43 2.60 -8.21 7.81
CA ASP A 43 3.10 -7.87 9.12
C ASP A 43 2.64 -6.46 9.53
N LEU A 44 1.52 -6.37 10.26
CA LEU A 44 1.01 -5.11 10.82
C LEU A 44 2.00 -4.49 11.82
N GLU A 45 2.95 -5.24 12.37
CA GLU A 45 3.99 -4.67 13.25
C GLU A 45 4.99 -3.81 12.47
N LYS A 46 5.18 -4.11 11.17
CA LYS A 46 5.96 -3.27 10.25
C LYS A 46 5.18 -2.05 9.76
N MET A 47 3.88 -1.95 10.10
CA MET A 47 3.07 -0.78 9.78
C MET A 47 3.53 0.41 10.60
N THR A 48 4.12 1.40 9.95
CA THR A 48 4.48 2.66 10.60
C THR A 48 3.47 3.73 10.26
N LYS A 49 2.75 4.23 11.26
CA LYS A 49 1.89 5.41 11.13
C LYS A 49 2.68 6.67 11.50
N ARG A 50 2.71 7.62 10.58
CA ARG A 50 3.27 8.94 10.81
C ARG A 50 2.19 10.02 10.57
N PRO A 51 1.58 10.56 11.64
CA PRO A 51 0.69 11.71 11.48
C PRO A 51 1.51 12.93 11.03
N SER A 52 0.88 13.76 10.19
CA SER A 52 1.46 15.03 9.78
C SER A 52 1.35 16.05 10.92
N ARG A 53 2.22 17.04 10.88
CA ARG A 53 2.40 18.06 11.93
C ARG A 53 1.14 18.87 12.23
N ASP A 54 0.26 18.96 11.24
CA ASP A 54 -1.02 19.69 11.30
C ASP A 54 -2.22 18.76 11.56
N ASN A 55 -1.98 17.47 11.79
CA ASN A 55 -3.01 16.44 12.01
C ASN A 55 -4.07 16.30 10.90
N ASN A 56 -3.87 16.96 9.74
CA ASN A 56 -4.74 16.89 8.57
C ASN A 56 -4.45 15.67 7.68
N PHE A 57 -3.20 15.19 7.67
CA PHE A 57 -2.76 14.07 6.84
C PHE A 57 -2.00 13.04 7.66
N VAL A 58 -2.04 11.79 7.22
CA VAL A 58 -1.30 10.69 7.83
C VAL A 58 -0.61 9.89 6.74
N ALA A 59 0.65 9.54 6.99
CA ALA A 59 1.41 8.62 6.17
C ALA A 59 1.47 7.26 6.86
N PHE A 60 1.03 6.22 6.16
CA PHE A 60 1.20 4.84 6.55
C PHE A 60 2.27 4.20 5.69
N THR A 61 3.17 3.47 6.32
CA THR A 61 4.18 2.67 5.64
C THR A 61 3.91 1.21 5.95
N PHE A 62 3.66 0.41 4.92
CA PHE A 62 3.41 -1.02 4.98
C PHE A 62 4.56 -1.76 4.31
N THR A 63 4.92 -2.93 4.84
CA THR A 63 5.83 -3.84 4.14
C THR A 63 5.01 -5.03 3.66
N VAL A 64 4.76 -5.12 2.36
CA VAL A 64 4.02 -6.24 1.76
C VAL A 64 4.99 -7.22 1.12
N HIS A 65 4.69 -8.51 1.21
CA HIS A 65 5.46 -9.55 0.53
C HIS A 65 4.82 -9.84 -0.81
N ALA A 66 5.17 -9.06 -1.84
CA ALA A 66 4.60 -9.23 -3.17
C ALA A 66 5.05 -10.58 -3.74
N LYS A 67 4.11 -11.45 -4.11
CA LYS A 67 4.39 -12.71 -4.83
C LYS A 67 4.34 -12.52 -6.35
N ASN A 68 3.70 -11.44 -6.80
CA ASN A 68 3.61 -11.07 -8.20
C ASN A 68 3.25 -9.59 -8.37
N LYS A 69 3.56 -9.02 -9.54
CA LYS A 69 3.19 -7.64 -9.89
C LYS A 69 1.68 -7.39 -9.80
N VAL A 70 0.85 -8.39 -10.10
CA VAL A 70 -0.60 -8.23 -10.16
C VAL A 70 -1.21 -7.97 -8.77
N GLU A 71 -0.73 -8.64 -7.72
CA GLU A 71 -1.20 -8.37 -6.34
C GLU A 71 -0.80 -6.96 -5.88
N LEU A 72 0.42 -6.54 -6.22
CA LEU A 72 0.90 -5.19 -5.92
C LEU A 72 0.06 -4.13 -6.64
N ASP A 73 -0.17 -4.29 -7.94
CA ASP A 73 -0.95 -3.39 -8.78
C ASP A 73 -2.41 -3.29 -8.31
N ALA A 74 -3.03 -4.43 -7.98
CA ALA A 74 -4.38 -4.48 -7.42
C ALA A 74 -4.48 -3.71 -6.10
N LEU A 75 -3.46 -3.84 -5.22
CA LEU A 75 -3.39 -3.07 -3.99
C LEU A 75 -3.26 -1.57 -4.26
N TYR A 76 -2.34 -1.15 -5.13
CA TYR A 76 -2.21 0.28 -5.49
C TYR A 76 -3.50 0.83 -6.10
N GLN A 77 -4.20 0.05 -6.93
CA GLN A 77 -5.43 0.47 -7.56
C GLN A 77 -6.56 0.63 -6.53
N GLU A 78 -6.71 -0.28 -5.56
CA GLU A 78 -7.70 -0.14 -4.49
C GLU A 78 -7.36 1.02 -3.54
N LEU A 79 -6.09 1.20 -3.20
CA LEU A 79 -5.64 2.36 -2.43
C LEU A 79 -5.95 3.64 -3.18
N SER A 80 -5.58 3.74 -4.46
CA SER A 80 -5.85 4.92 -5.28
C SER A 80 -7.34 5.17 -5.52
N ALA A 81 -8.18 4.13 -5.42
CA ALA A 81 -9.63 4.26 -5.52
C ALA A 81 -10.28 4.80 -4.24
N ALA A 82 -9.58 4.73 -3.10
CA ALA A 82 -10.05 5.35 -1.87
C ALA A 82 -9.87 6.88 -1.97
N GLU A 83 -10.97 7.64 -1.92
CA GLU A 83 -10.98 9.11 -2.00
C GLU A 83 -10.11 9.80 -0.93
N GLU A 84 -9.83 9.09 0.16
CA GLU A 84 -9.01 9.55 1.28
C GLU A 84 -7.51 9.40 1.02
N VAL A 85 -7.11 8.54 0.07
CA VAL A 85 -5.71 8.39 -0.37
C VAL A 85 -5.36 9.54 -1.32
N LEU A 86 -4.32 10.27 -0.95
CA LEU A 86 -3.75 11.31 -1.80
C LEU A 86 -2.65 10.73 -2.68
N PHE A 87 -1.88 9.77 -2.14
CA PHE A 87 -0.73 9.22 -2.83
C PHE A 87 -0.32 7.87 -2.24
N ALA A 88 0.03 6.92 -3.11
CA ALA A 88 0.65 5.65 -2.72
C ALA A 88 1.95 5.47 -3.53
N LEU A 89 3.05 5.18 -2.85
CA LEU A 89 4.38 4.90 -3.42
C LEU A 89 4.90 3.54 -3.00
#